data_AF-A0A1I2UVI0-F1
#
_entry.id   AF-A0A1I2UVI0-F1
#
_cell.length_a   1.000
_cell.length_b   1.000
_cell.length_c   1.000
_cell.angle_alpha   90.00
_cell.angle_beta   90.00
_cell.angle_gamma   90.00
#
_symmetry.space_group_name_H-M   'P 1'
#
loop_
_entity.id
_entity.type
_entity.pdbx_description
1 polymer ?
#
loop_
_entity_poly.entity_id
_entity_poly.type
_entity_poly.pdbx_seq_one_letter_code
_entity_poly.pdbx_strand_id
1 'polypeptide(L)'
;MPTRATVRITARSCPPAASARTIGRVNAVATSWSVAVEAREPLYDADGELLIRRNNATDGETVLYLGATEVHLKTGKKWANRYYTAAGATIALCTNESGTRE
;
A
#
# COMPACT_ATOMS: atom_id res chain seq x y z
N MET A 1 -2.34 36.45 -40.44
CA MET A 1 -2.69 35.01 -40.40
C MET A 1 -1.76 34.34 -39.39
N PRO A 2 -2.24 33.73 -38.29
CA PRO A 2 -1.34 33.10 -37.33
C PRO A 2 -0.90 31.71 -37.81
N THR A 3 0.41 31.49 -37.89
CA THR A 3 1.04 30.22 -38.23
C THR A 3 0.91 29.24 -37.06
N ARG A 4 0.28 28.08 -37.30
CA ARG A 4 0.08 27.03 -36.30
C ARG A 4 1.40 26.26 -36.08
N ALA A 5 2.01 26.40 -34.91
CA ALA A 5 3.15 25.57 -34.52
C ALA A 5 2.66 24.18 -34.06
N THR A 6 3.29 23.12 -34.58
CA THR A 6 3.02 21.74 -34.15
C THR A 6 4.01 21.36 -33.06
N VAL A 7 3.52 21.18 -31.83
CA VAL A 7 4.33 20.74 -30.68
C VAL A 7 4.42 19.22 -30.68
N ARG A 8 5.63 18.67 -30.70
CA ARG A 8 5.89 17.23 -30.63
C ARG A 8 6.14 16.84 -29.18
N ILE A 9 5.12 16.32 -28.50
CA ILE A 9 5.26 15.84 -27.11
C ILE A 9 5.78 14.40 -27.16
N THR A 10 6.99 14.18 -26.64
CA THR A 10 7.56 12.84 -26.46
C THR A 10 7.31 12.42 -25.02
N ALA A 11 6.34 11.54 -24.77
CA ALA A 11 6.15 10.94 -23.47
C ALA A 11 7.14 9.77 -23.32
N ARG A 12 8.00 9.82 -22.28
CA ARG A 12 8.82 8.68 -21.87
C ARG A 12 8.10 7.95 -20.74
N SER A 13 7.52 6.79 -21.01
CA SER A 13 7.27 5.78 -19.99
C SER A 13 8.43 4.79 -19.99
N CYS A 14 9.01 4.51 -18.82
CA CYS A 14 9.98 3.44 -18.64
C CYS A 14 9.19 2.15 -18.35
N PRO A 15 9.18 1.20 -19.29
CA PRO A 15 9.74 -0.14 -19.05
C PRO A 15 10.63 -0.62 -20.24
N PRO A 16 11.43 -1.70 -20.10
CA PRO A 16 12.51 -2.03 -21.04
C PRO A 16 11.98 -2.73 -22.31
N ALA A 17 11.30 -2.00 -23.18
CA ALA A 17 11.12 -2.29 -24.61
C ALA A 17 10.28 -1.16 -25.24
N ALA A 18 10.91 -0.01 -25.49
CA ALA A 18 10.24 1.13 -26.09
C ALA A 18 9.95 0.87 -27.59
N SER A 19 8.70 0.55 -27.93
CA SER A 19 8.21 0.68 -29.30
C SER A 19 7.55 2.05 -29.47
N ALA A 20 8.23 2.94 -30.19
CA ALA A 20 7.75 4.30 -30.45
C ALA A 20 6.64 4.27 -31.53
N ARG A 21 5.38 4.34 -31.12
CA ARG A 21 4.24 4.44 -32.05
C ARG A 21 3.92 5.91 -32.30
N THR A 22 4.02 6.36 -33.56
CA THR A 22 3.59 7.71 -33.96
C THR A 22 2.07 7.79 -33.92
N ILE A 23 1.52 8.54 -32.96
CA ILE A 23 0.07 8.82 -32.90
C ILE A 23 -0.18 10.01 -33.84
N GLY A 24 -0.88 9.77 -34.96
CA GLY A 24 -1.33 10.83 -35.87
C GLY A 24 -2.29 11.82 -35.19
N ARG A 25 -2.53 12.97 -35.85
CA ARG A 25 -3.35 14.12 -35.40
C ARG A 25 -4.33 13.80 -34.25
N VAL A 26 -3.96 14.21 -33.04
CA VAL A 26 -4.75 13.96 -31.83
C VAL A 26 -5.80 15.05 -31.69
N ASN A 27 -7.08 14.67 -31.68
CA ASN A 27 -8.20 15.52 -31.27
C ASN A 27 -9.00 14.79 -30.16
N ALA A 28 -8.29 14.35 -29.11
CA ALA A 28 -8.83 13.60 -27.98
C ALA A 28 -8.34 14.27 -26.70
N VAL A 29 -9.22 14.98 -25.99
CA VAL A 29 -10.01 14.48 -24.83
C VAL A 29 -9.09 14.10 -23.68
N ALA A 30 -9.24 14.86 -22.58
CA ALA A 30 -8.47 14.77 -21.35
C ALA A 30 -8.20 13.33 -20.93
N THR A 31 -6.95 12.91 -20.98
CA THR A 31 -6.52 11.66 -20.38
C THR A 31 -6.38 11.92 -18.87
N SER A 32 -7.45 11.64 -18.13
CA SER A 32 -7.38 11.55 -16.66
C SER A 32 -6.45 10.40 -16.31
N TRP A 33 -5.31 10.70 -15.66
CA TRP A 33 -4.51 9.68 -15.01
C TRP A 33 -5.17 9.34 -13.69
N SER A 34 -6.03 8.33 -13.70
CA SER A 34 -6.57 7.77 -12.46
C SER A 34 -5.65 6.65 -12.01
N VAL A 35 -4.85 6.90 -10.95
CA VAL A 35 -4.29 5.79 -10.18
C VAL A 35 -5.36 5.36 -9.20
N ALA A 36 -5.98 4.21 -9.44
CA ALA A 36 -6.75 3.55 -8.40
C ALA A 36 -5.74 3.05 -7.35
N VAL A 37 -5.39 3.89 -6.38
CA VAL A 37 -4.75 3.40 -5.15
C VAL A 37 -5.85 2.75 -4.33
N GLU A 38 -6.22 1.55 -4.76
CA GLU A 38 -6.78 0.60 -3.82
C GLU A 38 -5.59 0.08 -3.03
N ALA A 39 -5.38 0.67 -1.86
CA ALA A 39 -4.28 0.32 -1.00
C ALA A 39 -4.59 -1.08 -0.43
N ARG A 40 -4.29 -2.13 -1.21
CA ARG A 40 -4.58 -3.54 -0.94
C ARG A 40 -3.34 -4.30 -0.48
N GLU A 41 -2.17 -3.78 -0.81
CA GLU A 41 -0.90 -4.45 -0.56
C GLU A 41 -0.40 -4.24 0.89
N PRO A 42 0.25 -5.26 1.47
CA PRO A 42 1.01 -5.10 2.69
C PRO A 42 2.12 -4.06 2.50
N LEU A 43 2.38 -3.30 3.57
CA LEU A 43 3.50 -2.36 3.60
C LEU A 43 4.67 -3.01 4.32
N TYR A 44 5.85 -2.88 3.73
CA TYR A 44 7.10 -3.36 4.29
C TYR A 44 7.98 -2.17 4.67
N ASP A 45 8.90 -2.38 5.62
CA ASP A 45 9.94 -1.42 5.94
C ASP A 45 11.11 -1.46 4.93
N ALA A 46 12.17 -0.72 5.23
CA ALA A 46 13.35 -0.64 4.35
C ALA A 46 14.17 -1.93 4.31
N ASP A 47 14.07 -2.77 5.35
CA ASP A 47 14.76 -4.05 5.47
C ASP A 47 13.92 -5.21 4.87
N GLY A 48 12.66 -4.93 4.52
CA GLY A 48 11.72 -5.89 3.95
C GLY A 48 10.88 -6.63 4.99
N GLU A 49 10.86 -6.19 6.25
CA GLU A 49 9.98 -6.71 7.27
C GLU A 49 8.55 -6.16 7.07
N LEU A 50 7.54 -6.98 7.36
CA LEU A 50 6.14 -6.59 7.23
C LEU A 50 5.80 -5.55 8.30
N LEU A 51 5.40 -4.34 7.89
CA LEU A 51 5.01 -3.24 8.77
C LEU A 51 3.49 -3.17 8.97
N ILE A 52 2.71 -3.20 7.89
CA ILE A 52 1.24 -3.12 7.96
C ILE A 52 0.61 -4.18 7.05
N ARG A 53 -0.32 -4.94 7.60
CA ARG A 53 -1.24 -5.79 6.85
C ARG A 53 -2.65 -5.23 6.91
N ARG A 54 -3.34 -5.17 5.77
CA ARG A 54 -4.75 -4.82 5.69
C ARG A 54 -5.52 -5.95 5.03
N ASN A 55 -6.48 -6.52 5.76
CA ASN A 55 -7.43 -7.45 5.18
C ASN A 55 -8.55 -6.66 4.50
N ASN A 56 -8.84 -6.95 3.23
CA ASN A 56 -9.77 -6.17 2.41
C ASN A 56 -11.23 -6.67 2.48
N ALA A 57 -11.55 -7.60 3.38
CA ALA A 57 -12.93 -7.96 3.68
C ALA A 57 -13.70 -6.76 4.28
N THR A 58 -15.04 -6.76 4.16
CA THR A 58 -15.92 -5.70 4.70
C THR A 58 -15.68 -5.41 6.19
N ASP A 59 -15.27 -6.42 6.96
CA ASP A 59 -14.84 -6.33 8.37
C ASP A 59 -13.40 -6.79 8.56
N GLY A 60 -12.56 -6.43 7.59
CA GLY A 60 -11.15 -6.77 7.57
C GLY A 60 -10.39 -6.16 8.74
N GLU A 61 -9.46 -6.93 9.26
CA GLU A 61 -8.51 -6.48 10.27
C GLU A 61 -7.34 -5.74 9.61
N THR A 62 -6.94 -4.63 10.23
CA THR A 62 -5.64 -3.98 9.99
C THR A 62 -4.71 -4.30 11.15
N VAL A 63 -3.49 -4.75 10.85
CA VAL A 63 -2.46 -5.06 11.85
C VAL A 63 -1.21 -4.23 11.54
N LEU A 64 -0.70 -3.54 12.56
CA LEU A 64 0.61 -2.88 12.56
C LEU A 64 1.60 -3.74 13.36
N TYR A 65 2.72 -4.08 12.75
CA TYR A 65 3.78 -4.88 13.34
C TYR A 65 4.91 -3.95 13.83
N LEU A 66 5.34 -4.15 15.08
CA LEU A 66 6.39 -3.36 15.76
C LEU A 66 7.37 -4.32 16.45
N GLY A 67 7.91 -5.25 15.67
CA GLY A 67 8.71 -6.37 16.16
C GLY A 67 7.87 -7.33 17.02
N ALA A 68 8.16 -7.42 18.32
CA ALA A 68 7.45 -8.31 19.24
C ALA A 68 6.03 -7.82 19.66
N THR A 69 5.56 -6.71 19.08
CA THR A 69 4.23 -6.15 19.35
C THR A 69 3.40 -6.08 18.06
N GLU A 70 2.13 -6.46 18.15
CA GLU A 70 1.13 -6.26 17.11
C GLU A 70 0.05 -5.31 17.64
N VAL A 71 -0.36 -4.33 16.83
CA VAL A 71 -1.51 -3.46 17.12
C VAL A 71 -2.60 -3.75 16.10
N HIS A 72 -3.79 -4.08 16.59
CA HIS A 72 -4.90 -4.53 15.79
C HIS A 72 -6.03 -3.50 15.77
N LEU A 73 -6.63 -3.34 14.59
CA LEU A 73 -7.86 -2.59 14.39
C LEU A 73 -8.82 -3.44 13.55
N LYS A 74 -9.99 -3.76 14.10
CA LYS A 74 -11.04 -4.51 13.42
C LYS A 74 -12.42 -3.98 13.80
N THR A 75 -13.19 -3.51 12.81
CA THR A 75 -14.57 -3.00 13.02
C THR A 75 -14.65 -2.02 14.22
N GLY A 76 -13.69 -1.09 14.31
CA GLY A 76 -13.61 -0.08 15.38
C GLY A 76 -13.06 -0.56 16.73
N LYS A 77 -12.91 -1.87 16.93
CA LYS A 77 -12.23 -2.47 18.09
C LYS A 77 -10.72 -2.38 17.91
N LYS A 78 -10.01 -1.96 18.95
CA LYS A 78 -8.54 -1.94 19.00
C LYS A 78 -8.01 -2.76 20.16
N TRP A 79 -6.93 -3.49 19.91
CA TRP A 79 -6.18 -4.22 20.94
C TRP A 79 -4.74 -4.37 20.51
N ALA A 80 -3.88 -4.81 21.43
CA ALA A 80 -2.50 -5.11 21.16
C ALA A 80 -2.11 -6.48 21.70
N ASN A 81 -1.19 -7.12 20.99
CA ASN A 81 -0.51 -8.34 21.42
C ASN A 81 0.97 -8.02 21.63
N ARG A 82 1.53 -8.42 22.77
CA ARG A 82 2.98 -8.39 23.05
C ARG A 82 3.46 -9.82 23.29
N TYR A 83 4.36 -10.29 22.45
CA TYR A 83 4.98 -11.60 22.58
C TYR A 83 6.28 -11.49 23.37
N TYR A 84 6.44 -12.35 24.37
CA TYR A 84 7.70 -12.50 25.09
C TYR A 84 8.36 -13.78 24.62
N THR A 85 9.60 -13.66 24.16
CA THR A 85 10.39 -14.78 23.66
C THR A 85 11.59 -15.05 24.55
N ALA A 86 11.93 -16.32 24.70
CA ALA A 86 13.16 -16.78 25.34
C ALA A 86 13.67 -18.02 24.59
N ALA A 87 14.98 -18.10 24.36
CA ALA A 87 15.60 -19.18 23.59
C ALA A 87 14.94 -19.44 22.20
N GLY A 88 14.47 -18.37 21.54
CA GLY A 88 13.80 -18.46 20.23
C GLY A 88 12.35 -18.95 20.26
N ALA A 89 11.78 -19.23 21.43
CA ALA A 89 10.39 -19.64 21.59
C ALA A 89 9.56 -18.55 22.28
N THR A 90 8.31 -18.38 21.87
CA THR A 90 7.33 -17.56 22.59
C THR A 90 6.97 -18.25 23.90
N ILE A 91 7.21 -17.57 25.02
CA ILE A 91 6.94 -18.08 26.38
C ILE A 91 5.73 -17.42 27.04
N ALA A 92 5.32 -16.24 26.56
CA ALA A 92 4.11 -15.56 27.03
C ALA A 92 3.54 -14.63 25.96
N LEU A 93 2.22 -14.45 26.01
CA LEU A 93 1.47 -13.45 25.25
C LEU A 93 0.74 -12.55 26.25
N CYS A 94 1.00 -11.25 26.19
CA CYS A 94 0.15 -10.24 26.81
C CYS A 94 -0.81 -9.70 25.76
N THR A 95 -2.11 -9.89 25.95
CA THR A 95 -3.15 -9.37 25.06
C THR A 95 -4.26 -8.71 25.86
N ASN A 96 -4.88 -7.68 25.27
CA ASN A 96 -6.10 -7.06 25.77
C ASN A 96 -7.26 -7.18 24.78
N GLU A 97 -7.22 -8.17 23.87
CA GLU A 97 -8.28 -8.39 22.87
C GLU A 97 -9.67 -8.52 23.50
N SER A 98 -9.80 -9.18 24.66
CA SER A 98 -11.07 -9.30 25.39
C SER A 98 -11.45 -8.06 26.21
N GLY A 99 -10.66 -6.97 26.17
CA GLY A 99 -10.96 -5.70 26.84
C GLY A 99 -10.47 -5.58 28.28
N THR A 100 -9.35 -6.20 28.66
CA THR A 100 -8.98 -6.42 30.08
C THR A 100 -7.65 -5.81 30.54
N ARG A 101 -7.12 -4.78 29.87
CA ARG A 101 -5.93 -4.06 30.35
C ARG A 101 -6.14 -2.55 30.17
N GLU A 102 -6.09 -1.85 31.30
CA GLU A 102 -6.23 -0.40 31.48
C GLU A 102 -4.90 0.32 31.21
#